data_AF-A0A6A5VUU7-F1
#
_entry.id   AF-A0A6A5VUU7-F1
#
_cell.length_a   1.000
_cell.length_b   1.000
_cell.length_c   1.000
_cell.angle_alpha   90.00
_cell.angle_beta   90.00
_cell.angle_gamma   90.00
#
_symmetry.space_group_name_H-M   'P 1'
#
loop_
_entity.id
_entity.type
_entity.pdbx_description
1 polymer ?
#
loop_
_entity_poly.entity_id
_entity_poly.type
_entity_poly.pdbx_seq_one_letter_code
_entity_poly.pdbx_strand_id
1 'polypeptide(L)'
;MLSKAHDLFEDASAEEKEEIAIKNLREGGDNARMAENFGILTFLLTDSTKHSLQVLSKTGEWIWADPVEGCYVCNIGDMRSEWTRGAYKSKFHRVLHSSDSLRISIPFFFDPNLGAFISPVLPDSEGNLRADEGIRYFEKFVRSVDYPLWRDLLAEPTKAP
;
A
#
# COMPACT_ATOMS: atom_id res chain seq x y z
N MET A 1 -6.11 25.91 -10.57
CA MET A 1 -5.17 25.95 -9.43
C MET A 1 -4.63 24.54 -9.11
N LEU A 2 -4.32 23.73 -10.15
CA LEU A 2 -3.91 22.33 -10.03
C LEU A 2 -2.69 22.08 -10.93
N SER A 3 -1.56 22.73 -10.66
CA SER A 3 -0.40 22.67 -11.58
C SER A 3 0.98 22.58 -10.93
N LYS A 4 1.12 22.21 -9.65
CA LYS A 4 2.45 22.04 -9.02
C LYS A 4 2.47 20.96 -7.91
N ALA A 5 2.07 19.74 -8.23
CA ALA A 5 2.29 18.58 -7.35
C ALA A 5 2.73 17.35 -8.16
N HIS A 6 3.63 17.61 -9.12
CA HIS A 6 4.38 16.60 -9.85
C HIS A 6 5.69 16.38 -9.08
N ASP A 7 5.93 15.12 -8.74
CA ASP A 7 7.20 14.48 -8.34
C ASP A 7 7.96 14.93 -7.09
N LEU A 8 8.02 14.02 -6.11
CA LEU A 8 9.09 13.98 -5.08
C LEU A 8 9.40 12.53 -4.65
N PHE A 9 8.44 11.61 -4.64
CA PHE A 9 8.69 10.18 -4.32
C PHE A 9 9.08 9.32 -5.52
N GLU A 10 8.85 9.80 -6.74
CA GLU A 10 9.22 9.05 -7.95
C GLU A 10 10.74 9.09 -8.18
N ASP A 11 11.37 10.21 -7.83
CA ASP A 11 12.81 10.45 -8.02
C ASP A 11 13.70 9.95 -6.88
N ALA A 12 13.12 9.59 -5.73
CA ALA A 12 13.89 9.05 -4.61
C ALA A 12 14.45 7.66 -4.95
N SER A 13 15.72 7.44 -4.60
CA SER A 13 16.39 6.16 -4.81
C SER A 13 15.72 5.05 -3.98
N ALA A 14 15.96 3.79 -4.34
CA ALA A 14 15.47 2.65 -3.57
C ALA A 14 15.97 2.71 -2.11
N GLU A 15 17.22 3.15 -1.92
CA GLU A 15 17.87 3.31 -0.61
C GLU A 15 17.23 4.44 0.21
N GLU A 16 16.86 5.57 -0.42
CA GLU A 16 16.17 6.66 0.28
C GLU A 16 14.75 6.25 0.70
N LYS A 17 14.05 5.48 -0.14
CA LYS A 17 12.74 4.91 0.19
C LYS A 17 12.83 3.91 1.33
N GLU A 18 13.89 3.10 1.34
CA GLU A 18 14.19 2.14 2.39
C GLU A 18 14.55 2.84 3.71
N GLU A 19 15.40 3.87 3.68
CA GLU A 19 15.78 4.63 4.87
C GLU A 19 14.59 5.39 5.48
N ILE A 20 13.73 5.97 4.64
CA ILE A 20 12.45 6.58 5.06
C ILE A 20 11.53 5.52 5.65
N ALA A 21 11.41 4.34 5.04
CA ALA A 21 10.60 3.24 5.56
C ALA A 21 11.12 2.74 6.92
N ILE A 22 12.43 2.51 7.06
CA ILE A 22 13.09 2.05 8.30
C ILE A 22 12.96 3.08 9.43
N LYS A 23 13.19 4.37 9.15
CA LYS A 23 13.01 5.44 10.12
C LYS A 23 11.55 5.49 10.62
N ASN A 24 10.60 5.37 9.70
CA ASN A 24 9.16 5.42 10.00
C ASN A 24 8.62 4.16 10.71
N LEU A 25 9.26 3.00 10.53
CA LEU A 25 8.98 1.75 11.26
C LEU A 25 9.31 1.88 12.75
N ARG A 26 10.38 2.59 13.10
CA ARG A 26 10.83 2.78 14.49
C ARG A 26 9.96 3.75 15.28
N GLU A 27 9.27 4.69 14.62
CA GLU A 27 8.45 5.72 15.28
C GLU A 27 7.04 5.25 15.70
N GLY A 28 6.59 4.05 15.26
CA GLY A 28 5.22 3.56 15.54
C GLY A 28 5.02 2.84 16.88
N GLY A 29 6.09 2.36 17.52
CA GLY A 29 6.01 1.48 18.70
C GLY A 29 5.31 0.13 18.43
N ASP A 30 5.22 -0.73 19.45
CA ASP A 30 4.66 -2.11 19.34
C ASP A 30 3.19 -2.17 18.90
N ASN A 31 2.48 -1.03 18.89
CA ASN A 31 1.07 -0.92 18.54
C ASN A 31 0.82 -0.53 17.06
N ALA A 32 1.87 -0.22 16.30
CA ALA A 32 1.75 0.15 14.89
C ALA A 32 1.88 -1.09 13.99
N ARG A 33 0.75 -1.59 13.48
CA ARG A 33 0.78 -2.60 12.40
C ARG A 33 0.83 -1.90 11.05
N MET A 34 2.01 -1.89 10.45
CA MET A 34 2.23 -1.47 9.07
C MET A 34 1.72 -2.53 8.10
N ALA A 35 1.00 -2.10 7.08
CA ALA A 35 0.48 -2.98 6.04
C ALA A 35 0.49 -2.29 4.67
N GLU A 36 0.72 -3.10 3.65
CA GLU A 36 0.27 -2.84 2.29
C GLU A 36 -0.93 -3.75 2.01
N ASN A 37 -1.84 -3.30 1.14
CA ASN A 37 -2.94 -4.13 0.69
C ASN A 37 -2.48 -4.91 -0.54
N PHE A 38 -2.43 -6.23 -0.44
CA PHE A 38 -2.06 -7.08 -1.57
C PHE A 38 -3.05 -6.97 -2.74
N GLY A 39 -4.35 -6.85 -2.43
CA GLY A 39 -5.47 -6.90 -3.36
C GLY A 39 -5.58 -5.75 -4.36
N ILE A 40 -6.75 -5.56 -4.97
CA ILE A 40 -6.98 -4.46 -5.93
C ILE A 40 -7.52 -3.22 -5.22
N LEU A 41 -8.57 -3.38 -4.41
CA LEU A 41 -9.26 -2.25 -3.79
C LEU A 41 -9.87 -2.68 -2.45
N THR A 42 -9.64 -1.89 -1.42
CA THR A 42 -10.23 -2.09 -0.09
C THR A 42 -11.13 -0.92 0.26
N PHE A 43 -12.33 -1.21 0.73
CA PHE A 43 -13.24 -0.25 1.34
C PHE A 43 -13.26 -0.51 2.84
N LEU A 44 -12.95 0.50 3.64
CA LEU A 44 -12.93 0.42 5.08
C LEU A 44 -14.04 1.28 5.66
N LEU A 45 -15.01 0.62 6.29
CA LEU A 45 -15.94 1.28 7.20
C LEU A 45 -15.34 1.27 8.59
N THR A 46 -15.34 2.40 9.28
CA THR A 46 -14.85 2.49 10.66
C THR A 46 -15.83 3.34 11.47
N ASP A 47 -15.87 3.12 12.78
CA ASP A 47 -16.60 4.00 13.68
C ASP A 47 -15.99 5.42 13.72
N SER A 48 -16.54 6.30 14.55
CA SER A 48 -16.09 7.69 14.68
C SER A 48 -14.72 7.87 15.37
N THR A 49 -13.98 6.80 15.67
CA THR A 49 -12.69 6.88 16.36
C THR A 49 -11.62 7.53 15.46
N LYS A 50 -11.25 8.77 15.83
CA LYS A 50 -10.19 9.53 15.16
C LYS A 50 -8.80 9.09 15.59
N HIS A 51 -7.80 9.55 14.84
CA HIS A 51 -6.37 9.34 15.10
C HIS A 51 -5.99 7.87 15.25
N SER A 52 -6.63 7.03 14.43
CA SER A 52 -6.47 5.58 14.51
C SER A 52 -5.89 4.94 13.25
N LEU A 53 -5.94 5.62 12.11
CA LEU A 53 -5.40 5.16 10.83
C LEU A 53 -4.51 6.24 10.24
N GLN A 54 -3.30 5.86 9.86
CA GLN A 54 -2.40 6.72 9.08
C GLN A 54 -2.05 6.08 7.76
N VAL A 55 -1.83 6.93 6.75
CA VAL A 55 -1.36 6.54 5.43
C VAL A 55 -0.05 7.29 5.16
N LEU A 56 0.93 6.60 4.59
CA LEU A 56 2.20 7.19 4.21
C LEU A 56 2.01 7.99 2.92
N SER A 57 2.27 9.29 3.00
CA SER A 57 2.17 10.19 1.87
C SER A 57 3.29 9.97 0.83
N LYS A 58 3.18 10.64 -0.32
CA LYS A 58 4.28 10.76 -1.29
C LYS A 58 5.43 11.66 -0.81
N THR A 59 5.35 12.28 0.36
CA THR A 59 6.46 13.05 0.95
C THR A 59 7.15 12.26 2.07
N GLY A 60 6.72 11.02 2.32
CA GLY A 60 7.23 10.21 3.43
C GLY A 60 6.63 10.58 4.79
N GLU A 61 5.58 11.41 4.78
CA GLU A 61 4.89 11.87 5.99
C GLU A 61 3.66 11.02 6.28
N TRP A 62 3.44 10.70 7.56
CA TRP A 62 2.22 10.03 8.00
C TRP A 62 1.05 11.00 8.08
N ILE A 63 0.01 10.74 7.30
CA ILE A 63 -1.22 11.54 7.28
C ILE A 63 -2.33 10.75 7.95
N TRP A 64 -3.08 11.39 8.86
CA TRP A 64 -4.28 10.80 9.46
C TRP A 64 -5.40 10.64 8.42
N ALA A 65 -5.93 9.42 8.32
CA ALA A 65 -7.12 9.11 7.55
C ALA A 65 -8.33 9.00 8.51
N ASP A 66 -8.67 10.13 9.14
CA ASP A 66 -9.77 10.18 10.09
C ASP A 66 -11.12 9.90 9.40
N PRO A 67 -12.05 9.20 10.08
CA PRO A 67 -13.35 8.90 9.54
C PRO A 67 -14.14 10.18 9.23
N VAL A 68 -14.74 10.19 8.04
CA VAL A 68 -15.74 11.18 7.64
C VAL A 68 -17.11 10.49 7.71
N GLU A 69 -18.08 11.15 8.36
CA GLU A 69 -19.42 10.61 8.54
C GLU A 69 -20.07 10.28 7.18
N GLY A 70 -20.64 9.07 7.07
CA GLY A 70 -21.27 8.59 5.83
C GLY A 70 -20.29 8.19 4.72
N CYS A 71 -18.97 8.16 4.98
CA CYS A 71 -17.96 7.81 3.99
C CYS A 71 -17.20 6.52 4.35
N TYR A 72 -16.63 5.91 3.31
CA TYR A 72 -15.63 4.84 3.44
C TYR A 72 -14.23 5.42 3.22
N VAL A 73 -13.24 4.84 3.89
CA VAL A 73 -11.84 5.02 3.48
C VAL A 73 -11.54 3.99 2.38
N CYS A 74 -11.03 4.45 1.24
CA CYS A 74 -10.72 3.59 0.10
C CYS A 74 -9.21 3.49 -0.11
N ASN A 75 -8.68 2.27 -0.13
CA ASN A 75 -7.25 2.02 -0.36
C ASN A 75 -7.05 1.19 -1.62
N ILE A 76 -6.08 1.58 -2.44
CA ILE A 76 -5.63 0.82 -3.60
C ILE A 76 -4.55 -0.16 -3.16
N GLY A 77 -4.64 -1.41 -3.62
CA GLY A 77 -3.64 -2.43 -3.35
C GLY A 77 -2.69 -2.72 -4.51
N ASP A 78 -1.69 -3.56 -4.25
CA ASP A 78 -0.56 -3.85 -5.16
C ASP A 78 -1.03 -4.42 -6.49
N MET A 79 -2.12 -5.19 -6.47
CA MET A 79 -2.63 -5.82 -7.67
C MET A 79 -3.23 -4.80 -8.66
N ARG A 80 -3.59 -3.60 -8.19
CA ARG A 80 -3.94 -2.49 -9.08
C ARG A 80 -2.72 -1.90 -9.79
N SER A 81 -1.55 -1.89 -9.14
CA SER A 81 -0.30 -1.43 -9.75
C SER A 81 0.06 -2.32 -10.94
N GLU A 82 0.00 -3.63 -10.77
CA GLU A 82 0.22 -4.61 -11.85
C GLU A 82 -0.78 -4.41 -12.98
N TRP A 83 -2.05 -4.21 -12.63
CA TRP A 83 -3.10 -4.02 -13.61
C TRP A 83 -2.93 -2.72 -14.43
N THR A 84 -2.22 -1.72 -13.89
CA THR A 84 -2.10 -0.39 -14.50
C THR A 84 -0.66 0.00 -14.84
N ARG A 85 0.25 -0.97 -14.96
CA ARG A 85 1.68 -0.71 -15.23
C ARG A 85 2.30 0.31 -14.27
N GLY A 86 1.90 0.27 -13.00
CA GLY A 86 2.42 1.16 -11.96
C GLY A 86 1.79 2.55 -11.89
N ALA A 87 0.78 2.87 -12.72
CA ALA A 87 0.10 4.16 -12.67
C ALA A 87 -0.61 4.40 -11.33
N TYR A 88 -1.16 3.34 -10.72
CA TYR A 88 -1.71 3.39 -9.36
C TYR A 88 -0.93 2.49 -8.42
N LYS A 89 -0.15 3.11 -7.53
CA LYS A 89 0.64 2.40 -6.51
C LYS A 89 -0.12 2.33 -5.20
N SER A 90 -0.02 1.20 -4.52
CA SER A 90 -0.47 1.06 -3.14
C SER A 90 0.32 2.00 -2.22
N LYS A 91 -0.24 2.26 -1.04
CA LYS A 91 0.40 3.04 0.00
C LYS A 91 0.48 2.23 1.27
N PHE A 92 1.61 2.33 1.96
CA PHE A 92 1.72 1.88 3.33
C PHE A 92 0.68 2.60 4.17
N HIS A 93 0.01 1.83 5.01
CA HIS A 93 -0.87 2.36 6.04
C HIS A 93 -0.58 1.66 7.35
N ARG A 94 -0.87 2.33 8.45
CA ARG A 94 -0.75 1.75 9.79
C ARG A 94 -1.93 2.11 10.65
N VAL A 95 -2.34 1.17 11.48
CA VAL A 95 -3.32 1.43 12.54
C VAL A 95 -2.56 1.73 13.81
N LEU A 96 -2.89 2.85 14.44
CA LEU A 96 -2.42 3.24 15.76
C LEU A 96 -3.62 3.19 16.71
N HIS A 97 -3.47 2.53 17.84
CA HIS A 97 -4.53 2.51 18.85
C HIS A 97 -3.98 3.08 20.16
N SER A 98 -4.36 4.32 20.45
CA SER A 98 -3.94 5.06 21.65
C SER A 98 -5.09 5.43 22.57
N SER A 99 -6.33 5.05 22.21
CA SER A 99 -7.53 5.34 23.00
C SER A 99 -7.87 4.17 23.91
N ASP A 100 -8.41 4.47 25.09
CA ASP A 100 -9.03 3.49 25.98
C ASP A 100 -10.42 3.02 25.48
N SER A 101 -10.94 3.66 24.42
CA SER A 101 -12.21 3.32 23.80
C SER A 101 -12.05 2.24 22.73
N LEU A 102 -13.00 1.30 22.67
CA LEU A 102 -13.07 0.31 21.60
C LEU A 102 -13.18 1.00 20.23
N ARG A 103 -12.37 0.53 19.27
CA ARG A 103 -12.46 0.88 17.85
C ARG A 103 -12.94 -0.32 17.04
N ILE A 104 -13.98 -0.12 16.24
CA ILE A 104 -14.50 -1.13 15.31
C ILE A 104 -14.25 -0.67 13.87
N SER A 105 -13.69 -1.55 13.06
CA SER A 105 -13.56 -1.34 11.61
C SER A 105 -13.90 -2.61 10.82
N ILE A 106 -14.61 -2.44 9.71
CA ILE A 106 -15.12 -3.49 8.84
C ILE A 106 -14.49 -3.29 7.46
N PRO A 107 -13.39 -4.00 7.13
CA PRO A 107 -12.81 -3.95 5.80
C PRO A 107 -13.58 -4.85 4.84
N PHE A 108 -13.81 -4.36 3.62
CA PHE A 108 -14.27 -5.13 2.47
C PHE A 108 -13.19 -5.11 1.39
N PHE A 109 -12.72 -6.29 1.00
CA PHE A 109 -11.68 -6.47 -0.01
C PHE A 109 -12.34 -6.86 -1.34
N PHE A 110 -12.19 -5.99 -2.35
CA PHE A 110 -12.66 -6.23 -3.70
C PHE A 110 -11.52 -6.76 -4.55
N ASP A 111 -11.41 -8.08 -4.60
CA ASP A 111 -10.28 -8.78 -5.20
C ASP A 111 -10.68 -9.71 -6.35
N PRO A 112 -9.75 -10.01 -7.28
CA PRO A 112 -9.92 -11.01 -8.31
C PRO A 112 -10.19 -12.41 -7.77
N ASN A 113 -10.73 -13.26 -8.65
CA ASN A 113 -10.70 -14.70 -8.43
C ASN A 113 -9.25 -15.20 -8.29
N LEU A 114 -9.01 -16.20 -7.43
CA LEU A 114 -7.67 -16.79 -7.24
C LEU A 114 -7.03 -17.26 -8.57
N GLY A 115 -7.81 -17.84 -9.48
CA GLY A 115 -7.33 -18.28 -10.79
C GLY A 115 -7.16 -17.17 -11.83
N ALA A 116 -7.45 -15.91 -11.48
CA ALA A 116 -7.41 -14.80 -12.43
C ALA A 116 -5.97 -14.55 -12.94
N PHE A 117 -5.87 -14.32 -14.24
CA PHE A 117 -4.68 -13.78 -14.87
C PHE A 117 -4.83 -12.26 -14.94
N ILE A 118 -3.98 -11.54 -14.23
CA ILE A 118 -3.98 -10.08 -14.18
C ILE A 118 -3.00 -9.59 -15.23
N SER A 119 -3.55 -9.10 -16.34
CA SER A 119 -2.79 -8.49 -17.43
C SER A 119 -2.96 -6.97 -17.41
N PRO A 120 -1.90 -6.18 -17.70
CA PRO A 120 -2.00 -4.73 -17.69
C PRO A 120 -2.99 -4.18 -18.72
N VAL A 121 -3.89 -3.28 -18.30
CA VAL A 121 -4.91 -2.66 -19.17
C VAL A 121 -4.50 -1.29 -19.72
N LEU A 122 -3.38 -0.75 -19.25
CA LEU A 122 -2.79 0.47 -19.78
C LEU A 122 -1.68 0.13 -20.79
N PRO A 123 -1.51 0.95 -21.85
CA PRO A 123 -0.47 0.74 -22.83
C PRO A 123 0.93 0.92 -22.21
N ASP A 124 1.92 0.26 -22.81
CA ASP A 124 3.33 0.50 -22.49
C ASP A 124 3.83 1.86 -23.05
N SER A 125 5.12 2.14 -22.86
CA SER A 125 5.75 3.38 -23.35
C SER A 125 5.72 3.54 -24.87
N GLU A 126 5.50 2.46 -25.62
CA GLU A 126 5.39 2.45 -27.08
C GLU A 126 3.92 2.54 -27.54
N GLY A 127 2.96 2.60 -26.61
CA GLY A 127 1.53 2.66 -26.90
C GLY A 127 0.89 1.28 -27.10
N ASN A 128 1.60 0.19 -26.84
CA ASN A 128 1.09 -1.16 -27.09
C ASN A 128 0.35 -1.74 -25.88
N LEU A 129 -0.79 -2.38 -26.13
CA LEU A 129 -1.46 -3.23 -25.16
C LEU A 129 -0.92 -4.65 -25.28
N ARG A 130 -0.35 -5.16 -24.19
CA ARG A 130 0.22 -6.51 -24.13
C ARG A 130 -0.59 -7.37 -23.18
N ALA A 131 -1.71 -7.88 -23.71
CA ALA A 131 -2.70 -8.64 -22.94
C ALA A 131 -2.22 -10.07 -22.56
N ASP A 132 -1.14 -10.52 -23.20
CA ASP A 132 -0.45 -11.78 -22.96
C ASP A 132 0.59 -11.69 -21.82
N GLU A 133 1.01 -10.48 -21.47
CA GLU A 133 1.83 -10.21 -20.28
C GLU A 133 0.95 -10.17 -19.03
N GLY A 134 1.46 -10.65 -17.90
CA GLY A 134 0.74 -10.57 -16.64
C GLY A 134 1.17 -11.64 -15.64
N ILE A 135 0.39 -11.74 -14.58
CA ILE A 135 0.64 -12.66 -13.47
C ILE A 135 -0.63 -13.37 -13.05
N ARG A 136 -0.50 -14.59 -12.52
CA ARG A 136 -1.62 -15.28 -11.86
C ARG A 136 -1.78 -14.75 -10.44
N TYR A 137 -2.99 -14.32 -10.10
CA TYR A 137 -3.30 -13.72 -8.80
C TYR A 137 -2.87 -14.64 -7.63
N PHE A 138 -3.23 -15.93 -7.70
CA PHE A 138 -2.86 -16.91 -6.68
C PHE A 138 -1.34 -17.07 -6.50
N GLU A 139 -0.55 -17.06 -7.58
CA GLU A 139 0.90 -17.22 -7.48
C GLU A 139 1.54 -16.03 -6.75
N LYS A 140 1.07 -14.81 -7.03
CA LYS A 140 1.55 -13.62 -6.33
C LYS A 140 1.03 -13.57 -4.89
N PHE A 141 -0.19 -14.05 -4.64
CA PHE A 141 -0.76 -14.14 -3.30
C PHE A 141 0.08 -15.03 -2.38
N VAL A 142 0.40 -16.25 -2.83
CA VAL A 142 1.25 -17.18 -2.08
C VAL A 142 2.60 -16.55 -1.75
N ARG A 143 3.26 -15.91 -2.72
CA ARG A 143 4.52 -15.20 -2.50
C ARG A 143 4.41 -14.11 -1.43
N SER A 144 3.32 -13.33 -1.42
CA SER A 144 3.11 -12.26 -0.45
C SER A 144 2.91 -12.77 0.99
N VAL A 145 2.41 -14.00 1.15
CA VAL A 145 2.19 -14.63 2.45
C VAL A 145 3.48 -15.27 2.96
N ASP A 146 4.21 -15.97 2.08
CA ASP A 146 5.46 -16.65 2.43
C ASP A 146 6.62 -15.66 2.64
N TYR A 147 6.61 -14.56 1.88
CA TYR A 147 7.62 -13.51 1.91
C TYR A 147 6.95 -12.13 1.94
N PRO A 148 6.52 -11.67 3.13
CA PRO A 148 5.96 -10.33 3.25
C PRO A 148 6.98 -9.30 2.76
N LEU A 149 6.62 -8.48 1.78
CA LEU A 149 7.51 -7.49 1.15
C LEU A 149 8.15 -6.50 2.15
N TRP A 150 7.53 -6.30 3.31
CA TRP A 150 8.10 -5.50 4.39
C TRP A 150 9.28 -6.18 5.10
N ARG A 151 9.47 -7.50 4.97
CA ARG A 151 10.60 -8.21 5.56
C ARG A 151 11.92 -7.83 4.90
N ASP A 152 11.92 -7.56 3.59
CA ASP A 152 13.12 -7.09 2.90
C ASP A 152 13.52 -5.68 3.37
N LEU A 153 12.53 -4.81 3.63
CA LEU A 153 12.75 -3.50 4.25
C LEU A 153 13.25 -3.56 5.70
N LEU A 154 13.22 -4.74 6.33
CA LEU A 154 13.70 -4.98 7.70
C LEU A 154 14.91 -5.91 7.78
N ALA A 155 15.30 -6.54 6.67
CA ALA A 155 16.50 -7.34 6.62
C ALA A 155 17.67 -6.35 6.71
N GLU A 156 18.39 -6.34 7.84
CA GLU A 156 19.64 -5.60 7.92
C GLU A 156 20.50 -6.00 6.71
N PRO A 157 21.20 -5.04 6.04
CA PRO A 157 22.06 -5.39 4.94
C PRO A 157 23.03 -6.45 5.46
N THR A 158 22.88 -7.68 4.97
CA THR A 158 23.82 -8.75 5.26
C THR A 158 25.17 -8.19 4.88
N LYS A 159 26.03 -7.93 5.88
CA LYS A 159 27.41 -7.57 5.61
C LYS A 159 27.94 -8.64 4.69
N ALA A 160 28.20 -8.26 3.43
CA ALA A 160 28.89 -9.12 2.50
C ALA A 160 30.22 -9.53 3.16
N PRO A 161 30.66 -10.80 2.98
CA PRO A 161 31.88 -11.30 3.57
C PRO A 161 33.12 -10.51 3.16
#